data_AF-A0A847NX83-F1
#
_entry.id   AF-A0A847NX83-F1
#
_cell.length_a   1.000
_cell.length_b   1.000
_cell.length_c   1.000
_cell.angle_alpha   90.00
_cell.angle_beta   90.00
_cell.angle_gamma   90.00
#
_symmetry.space_group_name_H-M   'P 1'
#
loop_
_entity.id
_entity.type
_entity.pdbx_description
1 polymer ?
#
loop_
_entity_poly.entity_id
_entity_poly.type
_entity_poly.pdbx_seq_one_letter_code
_entity_poly.pdbx_strand_id
1 'polypeptide(L)'
;MRKMLFFCCFFPAVLVFTCTEFPTSFNRVDSDVVRLLDFIYEPAEASPGDTVELKAVFSGKDFDPSTVSWSFSTNVVANKYGSDTAFNIRPLDAVPRQDYFSDNTICISFKFEVPQDIFKTSGQIPDNWIELLPPEVLKSLPPDISGLNKDQLIDMVNLLTQSPQMYNTIAAGLEVPIETLSSIMPLFSQLFTTRMRFFADIRNEINIKSSYSVRYHTRFSKIPQIPIFLNHNPRIDSMGIYMVKGEKDSYDPSEKIHQFIRIDIGNELTNIVPVQDDYSYFLVAFHNHPDTFQSLFDLTGSSGSLHLEKLTTIWFFRHNDQETRDIPSNRFMKATERATHRYEINSAIDYYSLQSVSKMEPPTDKSIKTTNVWCQIYDDTDNEMFHPVGSTLMEGSFTFQY
;
A
#
# COMPACT_ATOMS: atom_id res chain seq x y z
N MET A 1 -31.45 -32.79 -56.99
CA MET A 1 -31.32 -31.64 -56.08
C MET A 1 -30.22 -31.92 -55.07
N ARG A 2 -29.03 -31.39 -55.34
CA ARG A 2 -27.84 -31.45 -54.49
C ARG A 2 -27.41 -30.00 -54.35
N LYS A 3 -27.35 -29.46 -53.13
CA LYS A 3 -26.40 -28.44 -52.66
C LYS A 3 -26.86 -27.82 -51.34
N MET A 4 -25.86 -27.50 -50.53
CA MET A 4 -25.88 -26.53 -49.42
C MET A 4 -26.66 -26.91 -48.17
N LEU A 5 -26.04 -27.74 -47.32
CA LEU A 5 -26.31 -27.69 -45.87
C LEU A 5 -25.17 -28.34 -45.08
N PHE A 6 -23.93 -27.89 -45.27
CA PHE A 6 -22.78 -28.40 -44.51
C PHE A 6 -21.65 -27.36 -44.44
N PHE A 7 -21.94 -26.10 -44.05
CA PHE A 7 -20.85 -25.12 -43.86
C PHE A 7 -21.11 -24.02 -42.81
N CYS A 8 -22.22 -24.04 -42.07
CA CYS A 8 -22.55 -22.95 -41.11
C CYS A 8 -22.43 -23.31 -39.63
N CYS A 9 -22.11 -24.55 -39.24
CA CYS A 9 -22.04 -24.94 -37.82
C CYS A 9 -20.62 -25.20 -37.30
N PHE A 10 -19.57 -25.00 -38.10
CA PHE A 10 -18.19 -25.31 -37.69
C PHE A 10 -17.32 -24.08 -37.39
N PHE A 11 -17.84 -22.86 -37.55
CA PHE A 11 -17.09 -21.62 -37.36
C PHE A 11 -17.22 -20.94 -35.98
N PRO A 12 -18.27 -21.15 -35.16
CA PRO A 12 -18.29 -20.56 -33.81
C PRO A 12 -17.39 -21.28 -32.80
N ALA A 13 -17.02 -22.55 -33.04
CA ALA A 13 -16.23 -23.36 -32.11
C ALA A 13 -14.72 -23.05 -32.14
N VAL A 14 -14.23 -22.41 -33.20
CA VAL A 14 -12.80 -22.04 -33.33
C VAL A 14 -12.51 -20.66 -32.72
N LEU A 15 -13.54 -19.84 -32.48
CA LEU A 15 -13.39 -18.50 -31.87
C LEU A 15 -13.41 -18.50 -30.33
N VAL A 16 -13.57 -19.66 -29.68
CA VAL A 16 -13.55 -19.79 -28.20
C VAL A 16 -12.19 -20.32 -27.69
N PHE A 17 -11.26 -20.70 -28.58
CA PHE A 17 -9.94 -21.21 -28.20
C PHE A 17 -8.80 -20.19 -28.32
N THR A 18 -9.10 -18.93 -28.59
CA THR A 18 -8.14 -17.83 -28.39
C THR A 18 -8.48 -17.06 -27.12
N CYS A 19 -8.74 -17.77 -26.02
CA CYS A 19 -8.33 -17.24 -24.71
C CYS A 19 -6.80 -17.27 -24.73
N THR A 20 -6.20 -16.17 -25.18
CA THR A 20 -4.83 -15.81 -24.77
C THR A 20 -4.75 -16.08 -23.28
N GLU A 21 -3.81 -16.92 -22.85
CA GLU A 21 -3.49 -17.09 -21.44
C GLU A 21 -3.35 -15.68 -20.85
N PHE A 22 -4.37 -15.22 -20.14
CA PHE A 22 -4.26 -14.03 -19.31
C PHE A 22 -3.03 -14.26 -18.44
N PRO A 23 -2.10 -13.31 -18.28
CA PRO A 23 -0.91 -13.54 -17.47
C PRO A 23 -1.35 -13.92 -16.05
N THR A 24 -1.36 -15.22 -15.72
CA THR A 24 -1.96 -15.78 -14.49
C THR A 24 -1.04 -15.69 -13.29
N SER A 25 0.14 -15.07 -13.42
CA SER A 25 0.91 -14.63 -12.27
C SER A 25 0.86 -13.11 -12.21
N PHE A 26 0.04 -12.57 -11.31
CA PHE A 26 -0.19 -11.13 -11.09
C PHE A 26 1.09 -10.29 -10.87
N ASN A 27 2.23 -10.97 -10.67
CA ASN A 27 3.46 -10.51 -10.06
C ASN A 27 4.69 -10.60 -10.98
N ARG A 28 4.55 -11.12 -12.21
CA ARG A 28 5.67 -11.16 -13.16
C ARG A 28 5.90 -9.78 -13.78
N VAL A 29 7.16 -9.39 -13.89
CA VAL A 29 7.63 -8.19 -14.58
C VAL A 29 8.23 -8.60 -15.92
N ASP A 30 7.50 -8.33 -16.99
CA ASP A 30 7.94 -8.58 -18.36
C ASP A 30 8.81 -7.44 -18.88
N SER A 31 9.83 -7.75 -19.70
CA SER A 31 10.81 -6.76 -20.19
C SER A 31 10.27 -5.83 -21.27
N ASP A 32 9.11 -6.12 -21.85
CA ASP A 32 8.44 -5.33 -22.88
C ASP A 32 7.28 -4.48 -22.35
N VAL A 33 6.97 -4.57 -21.04
CA VAL A 33 5.90 -3.82 -20.39
C VAL A 33 6.46 -2.99 -19.24
N VAL A 34 6.10 -1.71 -19.13
CA VAL A 34 6.44 -0.93 -17.94
C VAL A 34 5.52 -1.34 -16.80
N ARG A 35 6.11 -1.66 -15.65
CA ARG A 35 5.37 -2.09 -14.45
C ARG A 35 5.69 -1.15 -13.30
N LEU A 36 4.68 -0.54 -12.71
CA LEU A 36 4.81 0.07 -11.39
C LEU A 36 4.97 -1.05 -10.35
N LEU A 37 6.03 -0.96 -9.55
CA LEU A 37 6.25 -1.80 -8.38
C LEU A 37 5.63 -1.15 -7.14
N ASP A 38 5.88 0.14 -6.91
CA ASP A 38 5.35 0.84 -5.74
C ASP A 38 5.27 2.37 -5.90
N PHE A 39 4.37 2.98 -5.12
CA PHE A 39 4.38 4.39 -4.77
C PHE A 39 4.65 4.54 -3.28
N ILE A 40 5.85 4.95 -2.92
CA ILE A 40 6.29 5.10 -1.54
C ILE A 40 6.18 6.58 -1.16
N TYR A 41 5.44 6.87 -0.09
CA TYR A 41 5.32 8.22 0.47
C TYR A 41 6.13 8.34 1.75
N GLU A 42 6.95 9.39 1.87
CA GLU A 42 7.76 9.66 3.05
C GLU A 42 7.51 11.10 3.54
N PRO A 43 6.84 11.30 4.70
CA PRO A 43 6.23 10.28 5.56
C PRO A 43 4.97 9.60 4.97
N ALA A 44 4.61 8.43 5.49
CA ALA A 44 3.40 7.67 5.12
C ALA A 44 2.10 8.46 5.35
N GLU A 45 2.12 9.33 6.36
CA GLU A 45 1.06 10.27 6.65
C GLU A 45 1.60 11.69 6.86
N ALA A 46 0.78 12.68 6.51
CA ALA A 46 1.13 14.08 6.66
C ALA A 46 -0.07 14.95 7.02
N SER A 47 0.21 16.07 7.66
CA SER A 47 -0.77 17.13 7.94
C SER A 47 -0.66 18.28 6.95
N PRO A 48 -1.65 19.19 6.91
CA PRO A 48 -1.54 20.43 6.14
C PRO A 48 -0.24 21.19 6.43
N GLY A 49 0.42 21.63 5.36
CA GLY A 49 1.71 22.30 5.38
C GLY A 49 2.94 21.39 5.50
N ASP A 50 2.77 20.09 5.73
CA ASP A 50 3.90 19.18 5.72
C ASP A 50 4.38 18.94 4.29
N THR A 51 5.68 18.71 4.14
CA THR A 51 6.29 18.29 2.87
C THR A 51 6.40 16.78 2.84
N VAL A 52 5.97 16.18 1.73
CA VAL A 52 6.00 14.74 1.50
C VAL A 52 6.85 14.46 0.26
N GLU A 53 7.69 13.44 0.34
CA GLU A 53 8.40 12.89 -0.80
C GLU A 53 7.64 11.68 -1.33
N LEU A 54 7.28 11.71 -2.62
CA LEU A 54 6.77 10.55 -3.34
C LEU A 54 7.89 9.93 -4.16
N LYS A 55 8.08 8.62 -4.04
CA LYS A 55 8.94 7.81 -4.91
C LYS A 55 8.07 6.81 -5.67
N ALA A 56 8.15 6.84 -6.99
CA ALA A 56 7.50 5.88 -7.87
C ALA A 56 8.57 4.95 -8.46
N VAL A 57 8.50 3.67 -8.13
CA VAL A 57 9.48 2.67 -8.56
C VAL A 57 8.87 1.81 -9.65
N PHE A 58 9.55 1.73 -10.78
CA PHE A 58 9.16 0.99 -11.98
C PHE A 58 10.18 -0.09 -12.32
N SER A 59 9.74 -1.14 -12.99
CA SER A 59 10.60 -2.11 -13.65
C SER A 59 9.96 -2.61 -14.96
N GLY A 60 10.63 -3.52 -15.66
CA GLY A 60 10.23 -4.06 -16.96
C GLY A 60 10.85 -3.30 -18.12
N LYS A 61 10.03 -2.75 -19.02
CA LYS A 61 10.46 -1.95 -20.18
C LYS A 61 11.10 -0.64 -19.75
N ASP A 62 12.28 -0.36 -20.29
CA ASP A 62 12.94 0.93 -20.11
C ASP A 62 12.16 2.05 -20.78
N PHE A 63 12.11 3.20 -20.11
CA PHE A 63 11.55 4.43 -20.65
C PHE A 63 12.35 5.63 -20.14
N ASP A 64 12.27 6.73 -20.87
CA ASP A 64 12.87 7.99 -20.45
C ASP A 64 11.98 8.65 -19.38
N PRO A 65 12.47 8.83 -18.14
CA PRO A 65 11.70 9.44 -17.05
C PRO A 65 11.17 10.83 -17.37
N SER A 66 11.83 11.58 -18.25
CA SER A 66 11.38 12.91 -18.68
C SER A 66 10.09 12.88 -19.50
N THR A 67 9.67 11.70 -19.97
CA THR A 67 8.43 11.52 -20.73
C THR A 67 7.21 11.21 -19.88
N VAL A 68 7.36 11.10 -18.56
CA VAL A 68 6.24 10.92 -17.64
C VAL A 68 5.57 12.25 -17.35
N SER A 69 4.28 12.34 -17.68
CA SER A 69 3.46 13.50 -17.34
C SER A 69 2.81 13.29 -15.97
N TRP A 70 3.14 14.16 -15.02
CA TRP A 70 2.62 14.11 -13.66
C TRP A 70 1.51 15.12 -13.45
N SER A 71 0.45 14.69 -12.79
CA SER A 71 -0.63 15.57 -12.34
C SER A 71 -1.19 15.11 -11.01
N PHE A 72 -1.90 16.00 -10.33
CA PHE A 72 -2.52 15.68 -9.05
C PHE A 72 -3.88 16.37 -8.88
N SER A 73 -4.64 15.90 -7.90
CA SER A 73 -5.90 16.49 -7.47
C SER A 73 -6.01 16.42 -5.96
N THR A 74 -6.48 17.50 -5.35
CA THR A 74 -6.88 17.55 -3.93
C THR A 74 -8.38 17.38 -3.74
N ASN A 75 -9.15 17.27 -4.83
CA ASN A 75 -10.60 17.10 -4.80
C ASN A 75 -10.96 15.69 -5.29
N VAL A 76 -10.80 14.73 -4.40
CA VAL A 76 -11.13 13.32 -4.64
C VAL A 76 -12.48 13.03 -4.02
N VAL A 77 -13.51 12.65 -4.77
CA VAL A 77 -14.82 12.30 -4.22
C VAL A 77 -14.99 10.80 -4.28
N ALA A 78 -15.22 10.18 -3.12
CA ALA A 78 -15.65 8.79 -3.04
C ALA A 78 -17.15 8.72 -3.32
N ASN A 79 -17.57 7.92 -4.31
CA ASN A 79 -18.99 7.61 -4.41
C ASN A 79 -19.37 6.53 -3.37
N LYS A 80 -20.68 6.38 -3.09
CA LYS A 80 -21.20 5.37 -2.14
C LYS A 80 -20.85 3.92 -2.50
N TYR A 81 -20.32 3.67 -3.68
CA TYR A 81 -19.93 2.36 -4.20
C TYR A 81 -18.41 2.15 -4.19
N GLY A 82 -17.64 3.04 -3.55
CA GLY A 82 -16.19 2.93 -3.43
C GLY A 82 -15.40 3.26 -4.70
N SER A 83 -16.06 3.75 -5.75
CA SER A 83 -15.36 4.29 -6.92
C SER A 83 -15.07 5.76 -6.70
N ASP A 84 -13.79 6.07 -6.55
CA ASP A 84 -13.34 7.44 -6.33
C ASP A 84 -13.09 8.15 -7.65
N THR A 85 -13.68 9.34 -7.81
CA THR A 85 -13.39 10.25 -8.92
C THR A 85 -12.56 11.41 -8.43
N ALA A 86 -11.59 11.86 -9.21
CA ALA A 86 -10.83 13.08 -8.92
C ALA A 86 -11.26 14.20 -9.87
N PHE A 87 -11.46 15.40 -9.32
CA PHE A 87 -11.82 16.60 -10.06
C PHE A 87 -10.68 17.62 -10.01
N ASN A 88 -10.73 18.64 -10.86
CA ASN A 88 -9.74 19.72 -10.88
C ASN A 88 -8.30 19.20 -10.95
N ILE A 89 -8.05 18.19 -11.80
CA ILE A 89 -6.71 17.63 -12.00
C ILE A 89 -5.83 18.74 -12.57
N ARG A 90 -4.71 19.00 -11.90
CA ARG A 90 -3.73 20.02 -12.28
C ARG A 90 -2.38 19.37 -12.56
N PRO A 91 -1.59 19.92 -13.49
CA PRO A 91 -0.18 19.51 -13.63
C PRO A 91 0.53 19.61 -12.28
N LEU A 92 1.49 18.72 -12.07
CA LEU A 92 2.36 18.77 -10.90
C LEU A 92 3.31 19.97 -11.03
N ASP A 93 3.30 20.87 -10.04
CA ASP A 93 4.20 22.03 -10.00
C ASP A 93 5.63 21.66 -9.55
N ALA A 94 5.79 20.50 -8.88
CA ALA A 94 7.07 19.98 -8.46
C ALA A 94 7.87 19.43 -9.65
N VAL A 95 9.20 19.57 -9.59
CA VAL A 95 10.11 19.05 -10.62
C VAL A 95 10.45 17.59 -10.28
N PRO A 96 10.01 16.61 -11.08
CA PRO A 96 10.40 15.22 -10.89
C PRO A 96 11.89 15.05 -11.16
N ARG A 97 12.54 14.21 -10.35
CA ARG A 97 13.92 13.78 -10.55
C ARG A 97 13.97 12.27 -10.68
N GLN A 98 14.93 11.78 -11.46
CA GLN A 98 15.26 10.36 -11.46
C GLN A 98 16.22 10.10 -10.30
N ASP A 99 15.81 9.22 -9.40
CA ASP A 99 16.66 8.73 -8.32
C ASP A 99 17.14 7.30 -8.62
N TYR A 100 18.22 6.89 -7.97
CA TYR A 100 18.68 5.51 -8.02
C TYR A 100 17.91 4.67 -6.99
N PHE A 101 17.37 3.54 -7.42
CA PHE A 101 16.83 2.49 -6.52
C PHE A 101 17.64 1.21 -6.70
N SER A 102 17.76 0.72 -7.93
CA SER A 102 18.64 -0.38 -8.32
C SER A 102 18.95 -0.33 -9.82
N ASP A 103 19.82 -1.21 -10.30
CA ASP A 103 20.10 -1.36 -11.74
C ASP A 103 18.92 -1.99 -12.51
N ASN A 104 17.95 -2.59 -11.81
CA ASN A 104 16.80 -3.28 -12.41
C ASN A 104 15.52 -2.43 -12.38
N THR A 105 15.62 -1.17 -11.96
CA THR A 105 14.47 -0.29 -11.74
C THR A 105 14.71 1.13 -12.24
N ILE A 106 13.61 1.82 -12.52
CA ILE A 106 13.58 3.26 -12.72
C ILE A 106 12.83 3.86 -11.54
N CYS A 107 13.48 4.74 -10.77
CA CYS A 107 12.83 5.45 -9.67
C CYS A 107 12.70 6.93 -10.03
N ILE A 108 11.48 7.45 -9.91
CA ILE A 108 11.18 8.87 -10.09
C ILE A 108 10.66 9.40 -8.76
N SER A 109 11.23 10.49 -8.28
CA SER A 109 10.78 11.13 -7.05
C SER A 109 10.50 12.62 -7.23
N PHE A 110 9.65 13.15 -6.36
CA PHE A 110 9.45 14.57 -6.18
C PHE A 110 8.90 14.86 -4.79
N LYS A 111 9.06 16.12 -4.37
CA LYS A 111 8.50 16.62 -3.11
C LYS A 111 7.33 17.53 -3.38
N PHE A 112 6.28 17.41 -2.59
CA PHE A 112 5.13 18.31 -2.63
C PHE A 112 4.77 18.76 -1.22
N GLU A 113 4.24 19.97 -1.11
CA GLU A 113 3.65 20.46 0.14
C GLU A 113 2.16 20.15 0.15
N VAL A 114 1.66 19.60 1.26
CA VAL A 114 0.23 19.43 1.47
C VAL A 114 -0.41 20.82 1.64
N PRO A 115 -1.41 21.21 0.83
CA PRO A 115 -2.03 22.53 0.95
C PRO A 115 -2.61 22.79 2.36
N GLN A 116 -2.34 23.98 2.89
CA GLN A 116 -2.80 24.40 4.23
C GLN A 116 -4.33 24.37 4.39
N ASP A 117 -5.05 24.64 3.31
CA ASP A 117 -6.51 24.75 3.25
C ASP A 117 -7.20 23.48 2.71
N ILE A 118 -6.47 22.37 2.60
CA ILE A 118 -6.97 21.13 1.96
C ILE A 118 -8.26 20.62 2.59
N PHE A 119 -8.43 20.72 3.91
CA PHE A 119 -9.66 20.26 4.57
C PHE A 119 -10.86 21.18 4.36
N LYS A 120 -10.61 22.49 4.23
CA LYS A 120 -11.68 23.46 3.92
C LYS A 120 -12.18 23.28 2.49
N THR A 121 -11.25 23.08 1.56
CA THR A 121 -11.53 22.98 0.12
C THR A 121 -11.94 21.58 -0.34
N SER A 122 -11.68 20.54 0.47
CA SER A 122 -12.02 19.16 0.13
C SER A 122 -13.52 18.91 0.14
N GLY A 123 -14.01 18.28 -0.95
CA GLY A 123 -15.38 17.78 -1.05
C GLY A 123 -15.62 16.46 -0.31
N GLN A 124 -14.60 15.87 0.33
CA GLN A 124 -14.75 14.63 1.13
C GLN A 124 -15.30 14.89 2.52
N ILE A 125 -15.07 16.10 3.03
CA ILE A 125 -15.55 16.53 4.33
C ILE A 125 -16.81 17.37 4.08
N PRO A 126 -18.01 16.85 4.36
CA PRO A 126 -19.26 17.58 4.17
C PRO A 126 -19.35 18.76 5.14
N ASP A 127 -20.09 19.79 4.76
CA ASP A 127 -20.32 20.97 5.61
C ASP A 127 -21.02 20.58 6.92
N ASN A 128 -21.93 19.60 6.86
CA ASN A 128 -22.54 18.97 8.03
C ASN A 128 -21.75 17.72 8.46
N TRP A 129 -20.54 17.94 8.98
CA TRP A 129 -19.60 16.89 9.39
C TRP A 129 -20.18 15.91 10.44
N ILE A 130 -21.17 16.35 11.22
CA ILE A 130 -21.84 15.55 12.26
C ILE A 130 -22.53 14.32 11.66
N GLU A 131 -23.00 14.38 10.42
CA GLU A 131 -23.66 13.25 9.74
C GLU A 131 -22.73 12.06 9.49
N LEU A 132 -21.41 12.29 9.52
CA LEU A 132 -20.41 11.23 9.35
C LEU A 132 -20.10 10.49 10.65
N LEU A 133 -20.56 11.00 11.80
CA LEU A 133 -20.25 10.41 13.09
C LEU A 133 -21.22 9.27 13.44
N PRO A 134 -20.71 8.16 14.01
CA PRO A 134 -21.54 7.16 14.64
C PRO A 134 -22.42 7.78 15.75
N PRO A 135 -23.67 7.30 15.95
CA PRO A 135 -24.58 7.84 16.97
C PRO A 135 -23.99 7.86 18.38
N GLU A 136 -23.12 6.91 18.70
CA GLU A 136 -22.42 6.79 19.98
C GLU A 136 -21.42 7.92 20.20
N VAL A 137 -20.68 8.32 19.15
CA VAL A 137 -19.78 9.50 19.19
C VAL A 137 -20.60 10.76 19.34
N LEU A 138 -21.67 10.89 18.56
CA LEU A 138 -22.47 12.11 18.59
C LEU A 138 -23.04 12.39 19.99
N LYS A 139 -23.43 11.35 20.74
CA LYS A 139 -23.92 11.47 22.12
C LYS A 139 -22.83 11.86 23.13
N SER A 140 -21.56 11.56 22.85
CA SER A 140 -20.45 11.89 23.73
C SER A 140 -19.84 13.26 23.44
N LEU A 141 -20.21 13.90 22.32
CA LEU A 141 -19.73 15.22 21.97
C LEU A 141 -20.34 16.31 22.88
N PRO A 142 -19.50 17.21 23.43
CA PRO A 142 -19.97 18.41 24.10
C PRO A 142 -20.85 19.29 23.18
N PRO A 143 -21.89 19.95 23.72
CA PRO A 143 -22.75 20.86 22.96
C PRO A 143 -21.97 21.96 22.22
N ASP A 144 -20.94 22.53 22.85
CA ASP A 144 -20.13 23.59 22.25
C ASP A 144 -19.31 23.13 21.04
N ILE A 145 -18.94 21.84 21.00
CA ILE A 145 -18.22 21.25 19.87
C ILE A 145 -19.20 20.85 18.76
N SER A 146 -20.32 20.21 19.12
CA SER A 146 -21.37 19.83 18.16
C SER A 146 -22.12 21.04 17.56
N GLY A 147 -22.03 22.21 18.16
CA GLY A 147 -22.56 23.46 17.61
C GLY A 147 -21.69 24.10 16.52
N LEU A 148 -20.44 23.65 16.35
CA LEU A 148 -19.50 24.23 15.38
C LEU A 148 -19.80 23.76 13.96
N ASN A 149 -19.78 24.68 13.00
CA ASN A 149 -19.73 24.29 11.59
C ASN A 149 -18.34 23.75 11.20
N LYS A 150 -18.23 23.17 10.00
CA LYS A 150 -16.97 22.61 9.47
C LYS A 150 -15.78 23.56 9.58
N ASP A 151 -15.93 24.81 9.13
CA ASP A 151 -14.84 25.78 9.11
C ASP A 151 -14.41 26.18 10.51
N GLN A 152 -15.35 26.42 11.42
CA GLN A 152 -15.08 26.73 12.82
C GLN A 152 -14.35 25.59 13.53
N LEU A 153 -14.76 24.34 13.25
CA LEU A 153 -14.12 23.16 13.82
C LEU A 153 -12.70 22.98 13.26
N ILE A 154 -12.49 23.17 11.96
CA ILE A 154 -11.16 23.17 11.35
C ILE A 154 -10.29 24.29 11.94
N ASP A 155 -10.82 25.49 12.14
CA ASP A 155 -10.09 26.61 12.74
C ASP A 155 -9.72 26.35 14.20
N MET A 156 -10.61 25.71 14.96
CA MET A 156 -10.31 25.24 16.31
C MET A 156 -9.16 24.22 16.32
N VAL A 157 -9.21 23.21 15.44
CA VAL A 157 -8.14 22.20 15.31
C VAL A 157 -6.82 22.84 14.86
N ASN A 158 -6.86 23.79 13.93
CA ASN A 158 -5.68 24.53 13.49
C ASN A 158 -5.06 25.34 14.63
N LEU A 159 -5.88 26.01 15.44
CA LEU A 159 -5.39 26.74 16.61
C LEU A 159 -4.72 25.81 17.62
N LEU A 160 -5.34 24.65 17.90
CA LEU A 160 -4.79 23.63 18.81
C LEU A 160 -3.44 23.10 18.31
N THR A 161 -3.35 22.80 17.02
CA THR A 161 -2.15 22.21 16.40
C THR A 161 -0.99 23.20 16.25
N GLN A 162 -1.28 24.49 16.10
CA GLN A 162 -0.26 25.55 16.03
C GLN A 162 0.25 25.98 17.41
N SER A 163 -0.56 25.81 18.46
CA SER A 163 -0.21 26.17 19.83
C SER A 163 -0.57 25.06 20.83
N PRO A 164 0.17 23.92 20.84
CA PRO A 164 -0.07 22.81 21.77
C PRO A 164 -0.20 23.22 23.24
N GLN A 165 0.55 24.25 23.66
CA GLN A 165 0.52 24.80 25.01
C GLN A 165 -0.84 25.43 25.39
N MET A 166 -1.66 25.82 24.41
CA MET A 166 -2.98 26.40 24.63
C MET A 166 -4.07 25.34 24.84
N TYR A 167 -3.75 24.05 24.73
CA TYR A 167 -4.72 22.96 24.83
C TYR A 167 -5.60 23.07 26.09
N ASN A 168 -4.99 23.27 27.25
CA ASN A 168 -5.72 23.41 28.52
C ASN A 168 -6.60 24.68 28.56
N THR A 169 -6.13 25.78 27.97
CA THR A 169 -6.89 27.03 27.90
C THR A 169 -8.10 26.89 26.99
N ILE A 170 -7.95 26.19 25.87
CA ILE A 170 -9.05 25.92 24.94
C ILE A 170 -10.06 24.97 25.57
N ALA A 171 -9.60 23.89 26.23
CA ALA A 171 -10.48 22.98 26.97
C ALA A 171 -11.31 23.74 28.03
N ALA A 172 -10.66 24.61 28.81
CA ALA A 172 -11.34 25.45 29.80
C ALA A 172 -12.32 26.45 29.18
N GLY A 173 -11.97 27.07 28.05
CA GLY A 173 -12.84 28.00 27.33
C GLY A 173 -14.06 27.35 26.67
N LEU A 174 -13.97 26.05 26.36
CA LEU A 174 -15.09 25.24 25.87
C LEU A 174 -15.90 24.61 27.01
N GLU A 175 -15.52 24.82 28.27
CA GLU A 175 -16.13 24.16 29.44
C GLU A 175 -16.14 22.61 29.33
N VAL A 176 -15.16 22.04 28.61
CA VAL A 176 -15.01 20.59 28.40
C VAL A 176 -13.89 20.04 29.28
N PRO A 177 -14.10 18.95 30.04
CA PRO A 177 -13.02 18.27 30.74
C PRO A 177 -11.89 17.87 29.78
N ILE A 178 -10.64 18.09 30.17
CA ILE A 178 -9.47 17.81 29.33
C ILE A 178 -9.47 16.35 28.87
N GLU A 179 -9.84 15.43 29.74
CA GLU A 179 -9.92 14.01 29.45
C GLU A 179 -10.94 13.70 28.34
N THR A 180 -12.09 14.38 28.37
CA THR A 180 -13.13 14.26 27.34
C THR A 180 -12.64 14.84 26.01
N LEU A 181 -12.00 16.02 26.03
CA LEU A 181 -11.44 16.62 24.81
C LEU A 181 -10.36 15.71 24.21
N SER A 182 -9.48 15.18 25.06
CA SER A 182 -8.41 14.27 24.65
C SER A 182 -8.91 12.97 24.04
N SER A 183 -10.01 12.41 24.57
CA SER A 183 -10.54 11.16 24.05
C SER A 183 -11.23 11.32 22.69
N ILE A 184 -11.73 12.51 22.35
CA ILE A 184 -12.40 12.78 21.07
C ILE A 184 -11.47 13.34 19.98
N MET A 185 -10.31 13.88 20.32
CA MET A 185 -9.37 14.45 19.33
C MET A 185 -8.91 13.47 18.24
N PRO A 186 -8.56 12.21 18.55
CA PRO A 186 -8.20 11.24 17.51
C PRO A 186 -9.33 11.00 16.51
N LEU A 187 -10.58 10.99 16.99
CA LEU A 187 -11.78 10.83 16.17
C LEU A 187 -11.93 11.99 15.17
N PHE A 188 -11.70 13.23 15.62
CA PHE A 188 -11.68 14.38 14.72
C PHE A 188 -10.58 14.27 13.69
N SER A 189 -9.39 13.77 14.07
CA SER A 189 -8.35 13.61 13.08
C SER A 189 -8.70 12.57 12.01
N GLN A 190 -9.44 11.52 12.34
CA GLN A 190 -9.90 10.53 11.36
C GLN A 190 -11.02 11.08 10.49
N LEU A 191 -11.98 11.77 11.10
CA LEU A 191 -13.07 12.45 10.40
C LEU A 191 -12.54 13.48 9.39
N PHE A 192 -11.53 14.25 9.79
CA PHE A 192 -10.82 15.19 8.92
C PHE A 192 -9.64 14.51 8.23
N THR A 193 -9.91 13.36 7.61
CA THR A 193 -8.99 12.76 6.66
C THR A 193 -9.46 13.07 5.25
N THR A 194 -8.56 13.57 4.43
CA THR A 194 -8.80 13.77 3.00
C THR A 194 -7.71 13.12 2.16
N ARG A 195 -7.95 12.92 0.87
CA ARG A 195 -7.01 12.28 -0.04
C ARG A 195 -6.60 13.23 -1.14
N MET A 196 -5.30 13.28 -1.37
CA MET A 196 -4.73 13.75 -2.62
C MET A 196 -4.61 12.56 -3.57
N ARG A 197 -4.80 12.77 -4.87
CA ARG A 197 -4.58 11.74 -5.89
C ARG A 197 -3.54 12.19 -6.89
N PHE A 198 -2.52 11.37 -7.08
CA PHE A 198 -1.46 11.54 -8.05
C PHE A 198 -1.71 10.67 -9.27
N PHE A 199 -1.36 11.20 -10.43
CA PHE A 199 -1.47 10.55 -11.72
C PHE A 199 -0.12 10.60 -12.41
N ALA A 200 0.31 9.47 -12.93
CA ALA A 200 1.43 9.36 -13.85
C ALA A 200 0.92 8.84 -15.19
N ASP A 201 1.18 9.59 -16.24
CA ASP A 201 0.91 9.18 -17.61
C ASP A 201 2.23 8.97 -18.36
N ILE A 202 2.47 7.73 -18.78
CA ILE A 202 3.66 7.34 -19.54
C ILE A 202 3.25 7.24 -21.01
N ARG A 203 3.44 8.33 -21.76
CA ARG A 203 3.19 8.44 -23.21
C ARG A 203 1.81 7.97 -23.70
N ASN A 204 0.78 8.09 -22.87
CA ASN A 204 -0.58 7.53 -23.08
C ASN A 204 -0.62 6.00 -23.23
N GLU A 205 0.48 5.28 -22.96
CA GLU A 205 0.51 3.82 -22.95
C GLU A 205 -0.04 3.31 -21.61
N ILE A 206 0.32 3.97 -20.51
CA ILE A 206 -0.01 3.53 -19.15
C ILE A 206 -0.41 4.74 -18.32
N ASN A 207 -1.59 4.64 -17.70
CA ASN A 207 -2.10 5.62 -16.74
C ASN A 207 -2.15 4.98 -15.35
N ILE A 208 -1.44 5.60 -14.42
CA ILE A 208 -1.22 5.07 -13.07
C ILE A 208 -1.76 6.07 -12.07
N LYS A 209 -2.38 5.57 -11.00
CA LYS A 209 -3.02 6.38 -9.98
C LYS A 209 -2.55 5.94 -8.61
N SER A 210 -2.31 6.91 -7.75
CA SER A 210 -2.03 6.68 -6.33
C SER A 210 -2.76 7.69 -5.48
N SER A 211 -3.26 7.26 -4.32
CA SER A 211 -3.95 8.15 -3.38
C SER A 211 -3.10 8.28 -2.13
N TYR A 212 -3.02 9.49 -1.60
CA TYR A 212 -2.29 9.81 -0.38
C TYR A 212 -3.24 10.46 0.61
N SER A 213 -3.34 9.91 1.82
CA SER A 213 -4.22 10.44 2.85
C SER A 213 -3.52 11.49 3.70
N VAL A 214 -4.25 12.55 3.98
CA VAL A 214 -3.83 13.72 4.75
C VAL A 214 -4.73 13.84 5.96
N ARG A 215 -4.15 13.94 7.16
CA ARG A 215 -4.85 14.03 8.45
C ARG A 215 -4.00 14.78 9.49
N TYR A 216 -4.60 15.23 10.58
CA TYR A 216 -3.92 16.01 11.63
C TYR A 216 -3.01 15.21 12.60
N HIS A 217 -2.79 13.92 12.36
CA HIS A 217 -2.09 13.03 13.31
C HIS A 217 -0.70 13.54 13.69
N THR A 218 0.12 13.94 12.71
CA THR A 218 1.49 14.45 12.95
C THR A 218 1.53 15.76 13.74
N ARG A 219 0.43 16.52 13.75
CA ARG A 219 0.29 17.74 14.55
C ARG A 219 -0.20 17.44 15.96
N PHE A 220 -1.20 16.58 16.08
CA PHE A 220 -1.74 16.15 17.37
C PHE A 220 -0.74 15.34 18.20
N SER A 221 0.19 14.62 17.57
CA SER A 221 1.27 13.91 18.30
C SER A 221 2.20 14.85 19.07
N LYS A 222 2.17 16.16 18.78
CA LYS A 222 2.89 17.19 19.52
C LYS A 222 2.14 17.67 20.76
N ILE A 223 0.90 17.22 20.99
CA ILE A 223 0.06 17.55 22.13
C ILE A 223 0.07 16.33 23.08
N PRO A 224 0.81 16.37 24.20
CA PRO A 224 1.01 15.18 25.06
C PRO A 224 -0.28 14.56 25.62
N GLN A 225 -1.36 15.34 25.71
CA GLN A 225 -2.64 14.90 26.24
C GLN A 225 -3.47 14.11 25.23
N ILE A 226 -3.14 14.13 23.94
CA ILE A 226 -3.91 13.46 22.89
C ILE A 226 -3.25 12.10 22.58
N PRO A 227 -3.95 10.98 22.81
CA PRO A 227 -3.43 9.66 22.48
C PRO A 227 -3.60 9.41 20.98
N ILE A 228 -2.60 9.77 20.18
CA ILE A 228 -2.60 9.53 18.73
C ILE A 228 -1.45 8.62 18.32
N PHE A 229 -1.72 7.73 17.38
CA PHE A 229 -0.75 6.79 16.85
C PHE A 229 -0.39 7.20 15.44
N LEU A 230 0.89 7.44 15.19
CA LEU A 230 1.35 7.81 13.85
C LEU A 230 1.51 6.56 13.01
N ASN A 231 1.05 6.62 11.75
CA ASN A 231 1.35 5.55 10.80
C ASN A 231 2.75 5.77 10.19
N HIS A 232 3.56 4.72 10.14
CA HIS A 232 4.86 4.69 9.50
C HIS A 232 4.87 3.69 8.36
N ASN A 233 5.75 3.89 7.38
CA ASN A 233 5.95 2.87 6.35
C ASN A 233 6.41 1.55 7.03
N PRO A 234 5.74 0.42 6.76
CA PRO A 234 6.17 -0.88 7.24
C PRO A 234 7.57 -1.20 6.72
N ARG A 235 8.35 -1.96 7.47
CA ARG A 235 9.74 -2.25 7.13
C ARG A 235 9.92 -3.73 6.88
N ILE A 236 10.57 -4.06 5.77
CA ILE A 236 11.12 -5.39 5.51
C ILE A 236 12.54 -5.42 6.09
N ASP A 237 12.79 -6.32 7.03
CA ASP A 237 14.10 -6.49 7.66
C ASP A 237 14.99 -7.45 6.84
N SER A 238 14.37 -8.48 6.26
CA SER A 238 15.07 -9.40 5.36
C SER A 238 14.08 -10.20 4.50
N MET A 239 14.62 -10.80 3.45
CA MET A 239 13.91 -11.75 2.59
C MET A 239 14.68 -13.06 2.50
N GLY A 240 13.98 -14.14 2.13
CA GLY A 240 14.62 -15.40 1.85
C GLY A 240 13.68 -16.43 1.22
N ILE A 241 14.16 -17.66 1.16
CA ILE A 241 13.42 -18.82 0.65
C ILE A 241 13.47 -19.92 1.70
N TYR A 242 12.29 -20.40 2.09
CA TYR A 242 12.16 -21.67 2.78
C TYR A 242 12.11 -22.82 1.78
N MET A 243 13.00 -23.78 1.97
CA MET A 243 13.01 -25.04 1.24
C MET A 243 12.53 -26.14 2.19
N VAL A 244 11.36 -26.71 1.88
CA VAL A 244 10.62 -27.61 2.76
C VAL A 244 10.47 -28.96 2.07
N LYS A 245 10.84 -30.04 2.77
CA LYS A 245 10.74 -31.39 2.19
C LYS A 245 9.29 -31.83 2.02
N GLY A 246 8.98 -32.41 0.87
CA GLY A 246 7.66 -32.86 0.44
C GLY A 246 6.95 -31.85 -0.47
N GLU A 247 5.92 -32.31 -1.17
CA GLU A 247 5.00 -31.48 -1.92
C GLU A 247 4.00 -30.81 -0.95
N LYS A 248 4.14 -29.50 -0.77
CA LYS A 248 3.32 -28.67 0.12
C LYS A 248 2.77 -27.47 -0.64
N ASP A 249 1.49 -27.17 -0.43
CA ASP A 249 0.85 -25.98 -1.00
C ASP A 249 0.97 -24.75 -0.09
N SER A 250 1.18 -24.96 1.20
CA SER A 250 1.40 -23.91 2.19
C SER A 250 2.45 -24.36 3.21
N TYR A 251 3.00 -23.40 3.95
CA TYR A 251 3.98 -23.68 5.00
C TYR A 251 3.82 -22.72 6.18
N ASP A 252 3.78 -23.29 7.39
CA ASP A 252 3.85 -22.54 8.63
C ASP A 252 5.30 -22.55 9.17
N PRO A 253 5.99 -21.40 9.23
CA PRO A 253 7.34 -21.29 9.77
C PRO A 253 7.48 -21.79 11.21
N SER A 254 6.41 -21.83 12.00
CA SER A 254 6.40 -22.33 13.38
C SER A 254 6.75 -23.82 13.46
N GLU A 255 6.59 -24.58 12.37
CA GLU A 255 7.01 -25.98 12.27
C GLU A 255 8.53 -26.14 12.37
N LYS A 256 9.30 -25.14 11.90
CA LYS A 256 10.79 -25.14 11.86
C LYS A 256 11.43 -26.29 11.08
N ILE A 257 10.67 -27.01 10.27
CA ILE A 257 11.15 -28.08 9.38
C ILE A 257 11.42 -27.49 8.00
N HIS A 258 12.47 -26.67 7.88
CA HIS A 258 12.90 -26.05 6.62
C HIS A 258 14.41 -25.83 6.58
N GLN A 259 14.94 -25.67 5.36
CA GLN A 259 16.21 -24.97 5.15
C GLN A 259 15.89 -23.53 4.75
N PHE A 260 16.68 -22.59 5.24
CA PHE A 260 16.51 -21.17 4.94
C PHE A 260 17.66 -20.67 4.09
N ILE A 261 17.33 -20.11 2.94
CA ILE A 261 18.27 -19.45 2.03
C ILE A 261 17.96 -17.96 2.10
N ARG A 262 18.87 -17.19 2.68
CA ARG A 262 18.73 -15.73 2.70
C ARG A 262 18.83 -15.20 1.28
N ILE A 263 18.00 -14.21 0.95
CA ILE A 263 18.17 -13.39 -0.24
C ILE A 263 18.87 -12.12 0.21
N ASP A 264 20.10 -11.93 -0.26
CA ASP A 264 20.86 -10.71 -0.03
C ASP A 264 20.20 -9.53 -0.75
N ILE A 265 20.28 -8.37 -0.10
CA ILE A 265 19.69 -7.13 -0.58
C ILE A 265 20.76 -6.40 -1.39
N GLY A 266 20.46 -6.09 -2.66
CA GLY A 266 21.36 -5.41 -3.58
C GLY A 266 21.71 -6.23 -4.83
N ASN A 267 22.72 -5.78 -5.59
CA ASN A 267 23.04 -6.28 -6.93
C ASN A 267 23.98 -7.51 -6.93
N GLU A 268 24.36 -8.03 -5.76
CA GLU A 268 25.26 -9.18 -5.68
C GLU A 268 24.46 -10.50 -5.76
N LEU A 269 24.64 -11.23 -6.88
CA LEU A 269 24.07 -12.56 -7.13
C LEU A 269 24.82 -13.66 -6.35
N THR A 270 24.86 -13.54 -5.02
CA THR A 270 25.56 -14.48 -4.12
C THR A 270 24.71 -15.68 -3.75
N ASN A 271 23.39 -15.60 -3.90
CA ASN A 271 22.45 -16.58 -3.36
C ASN A 271 22.15 -17.68 -4.37
N ILE A 272 22.50 -18.91 -4.02
CA ILE A 272 22.25 -20.10 -4.82
C ILE A 272 21.08 -20.88 -4.22
N VAL A 273 20.06 -21.14 -5.02
CA VAL A 273 18.86 -21.91 -4.65
C VAL A 273 18.92 -23.28 -5.32
N PRO A 274 19.27 -24.36 -4.60
CA PRO A 274 19.28 -25.69 -5.18
C PRO A 274 17.85 -26.17 -5.44
N VAL A 275 17.56 -26.53 -6.68
CA VAL A 275 16.30 -27.12 -7.10
C VAL A 275 16.43 -28.64 -6.95
N GLN A 276 15.72 -29.20 -5.97
CA GLN A 276 15.77 -30.62 -5.61
C GLN A 276 14.39 -31.24 -5.81
N ASP A 277 14.41 -32.49 -6.26
CA ASP A 277 13.20 -33.32 -6.29
C ASP A 277 12.65 -33.50 -4.85
N ASP A 278 11.34 -33.63 -4.72
CA ASP A 278 10.62 -33.77 -3.44
C ASP A 278 10.77 -32.58 -2.47
N TYR A 279 10.98 -31.36 -2.97
CA TYR A 279 10.95 -30.13 -2.16
C TYR A 279 9.95 -29.10 -2.68
N SER A 280 9.36 -28.37 -1.74
CA SER A 280 8.54 -27.18 -1.99
C SER A 280 9.29 -25.94 -1.54
N TYR A 281 9.09 -24.84 -2.27
CA TYR A 281 9.80 -23.59 -2.05
C TYR A 281 8.80 -22.49 -1.68
N PHE A 282 9.18 -21.65 -0.72
CA PHE A 282 8.36 -20.53 -0.28
C PHE A 282 9.22 -19.28 -0.15
N LEU A 283 8.84 -18.21 -0.83
CA LEU A 283 9.37 -16.87 -0.58
C LEU A 283 8.89 -16.41 0.79
N VAL A 284 9.80 -15.83 1.57
CA VAL A 284 9.49 -15.28 2.89
C VAL A 284 10.04 -13.87 3.03
N ALA A 285 9.22 -12.97 3.55
CA ALA A 285 9.62 -11.65 4.00
C ALA A 285 9.46 -11.55 5.52
N PHE A 286 10.51 -11.10 6.19
CA PHE A 286 10.51 -10.79 7.62
C PHE A 286 10.31 -9.29 7.75
N HIS A 287 9.31 -8.89 8.51
CA HIS A 287 8.96 -7.48 8.67
C HIS A 287 8.84 -7.09 10.13
N ASN A 288 8.85 -5.78 10.38
CA ASN A 288 8.66 -5.23 11.71
C ASN A 288 7.23 -5.46 12.24
N HIS A 289 7.04 -5.11 13.51
CA HIS A 289 5.73 -5.10 14.15
C HIS A 289 4.80 -4.08 13.46
N PRO A 290 3.52 -4.42 13.21
CA PRO A 290 2.54 -3.47 12.67
C PRO A 290 2.33 -2.28 13.63
N ASP A 291 1.99 -1.11 13.09
CA ASP A 291 1.62 0.02 13.94
C ASP A 291 0.25 -0.20 14.58
N THR A 292 0.04 0.52 15.68
CA THR A 292 -1.26 0.57 16.34
C THR A 292 -2.08 1.69 15.72
N PHE A 293 -3.37 1.47 15.52
CA PHE A 293 -4.30 2.54 15.17
C PHE A 293 -5.56 2.45 16.05
N GLN A 294 -6.35 3.50 16.00
CA GLN A 294 -7.63 3.58 16.70
C GLN A 294 -8.76 3.57 15.67
N SER A 295 -9.85 2.86 15.91
CA SER A 295 -10.98 2.80 14.97
C SER A 295 -12.15 3.67 15.41
N LEU A 296 -12.73 4.42 14.45
CA LEU A 296 -14.03 5.09 14.60
C LEU A 296 -15.22 4.12 14.59
N PHE A 297 -15.08 2.90 14.08
CA PHE A 297 -16.20 1.99 13.82
C PHE A 297 -16.43 0.95 14.93
N ASP A 298 -15.46 0.75 15.82
CA ASP A 298 -15.50 -0.25 16.89
C ASP A 298 -15.63 0.40 18.29
N LEU A 299 -16.36 1.50 18.34
CA LEU A 299 -16.59 2.28 19.56
C LEU A 299 -17.54 1.56 20.54
N THR A 300 -16.96 0.74 21.41
CA THR A 300 -17.67 0.21 22.59
C THR A 300 -17.58 1.14 23.81
N GLY A 301 -16.93 2.32 23.67
CA GLY A 301 -16.75 3.33 24.71
C GLY A 301 -16.34 4.71 24.17
N SER A 302 -16.03 5.67 25.04
CA SER A 302 -15.73 7.07 24.68
C SER A 302 -14.33 7.32 24.09
N SER A 303 -13.52 6.28 23.91
CA SER A 303 -12.09 6.37 23.60
C SER A 303 -11.64 5.44 22.48
N GLY A 304 -12.52 5.00 21.57
CA GLY A 304 -12.13 4.07 20.48
C GLY A 304 -11.71 2.68 20.97
N SER A 305 -11.65 1.72 20.06
CA SER A 305 -10.89 0.50 20.24
C SER A 305 -9.55 0.63 19.52
N LEU A 306 -8.51 0.07 20.14
CA LEU A 306 -7.20 -0.03 19.54
C LEU A 306 -7.13 -1.29 18.68
N HIS A 307 -6.49 -1.17 17.53
CA HIS A 307 -6.27 -2.23 16.57
C HIS A 307 -4.82 -2.21 16.12
N LEU A 308 -4.36 -3.33 15.58
CA LEU A 308 -3.10 -3.40 14.87
C LEU A 308 -3.38 -3.41 13.37
N GLU A 309 -2.53 -2.73 12.62
CA GLU A 309 -2.58 -2.74 11.16
C GLU A 309 -2.40 -4.14 10.62
N LYS A 310 -2.93 -4.36 9.41
CA LYS A 310 -2.69 -5.58 8.66
C LYS A 310 -1.54 -5.33 7.72
N LEU A 311 -0.63 -6.29 7.65
CA LEU A 311 0.46 -6.20 6.72
C LEU A 311 0.18 -7.12 5.54
N THR A 312 0.21 -6.55 4.35
CA THR A 312 0.10 -7.29 3.09
C THR A 312 1.44 -7.28 2.39
N THR A 313 1.87 -8.45 1.93
CA THR A 313 3.00 -8.57 1.01
C THR A 313 2.55 -8.95 -0.40
N ILE A 314 3.18 -8.30 -1.38
CA ILE A 314 3.08 -8.62 -2.79
C ILE A 314 4.50 -8.86 -3.29
N TRP A 315 4.71 -10.02 -3.90
CA TRP A 315 5.98 -10.34 -4.55
C TRP A 315 5.92 -9.89 -6.00
N PHE A 316 7.02 -9.41 -6.56
CA PHE A 316 7.21 -9.27 -7.99
C PHE A 316 8.46 -10.04 -8.40
N PHE A 317 8.54 -10.51 -9.63
CA PHE A 317 9.75 -11.19 -10.11
C PHE A 317 10.02 -10.97 -11.60
N ARG A 318 11.31 -10.97 -11.95
CA ARG A 318 11.82 -10.89 -13.32
C ARG A 318 12.95 -11.88 -13.50
N HIS A 319 12.93 -12.59 -14.62
CA HIS A 319 14.05 -13.45 -15.02
C HIS A 319 15.02 -12.70 -15.92
N ASN A 320 16.24 -13.20 -16.05
CA ASN A 320 17.20 -12.67 -17.02
C ASN A 320 16.68 -12.84 -18.45
N ASP A 321 16.55 -11.72 -19.18
CA ASP A 321 16.01 -11.68 -20.55
C ASP A 321 16.83 -12.53 -21.55
N GLN A 322 18.12 -12.75 -21.28
CA GLN A 322 18.96 -13.60 -22.12
C GLN A 322 18.62 -15.08 -21.95
N GLU A 323 18.15 -15.48 -20.77
CA GLU A 323 17.80 -16.85 -20.43
C GLU A 323 16.39 -17.20 -20.89
N THR A 324 15.50 -16.21 -21.06
CA THR A 324 14.07 -16.43 -21.34
C THR A 324 13.63 -16.15 -22.78
N ARG A 325 14.51 -15.59 -23.64
CA ARG A 325 14.17 -15.08 -24.98
C ARG A 325 13.31 -16.03 -25.84
N ASP A 326 13.63 -17.32 -25.81
CA ASP A 326 12.99 -18.33 -26.65
C ASP A 326 12.14 -19.33 -25.84
N ILE A 327 11.83 -19.00 -24.58
CA ILE A 327 11.14 -19.89 -23.64
C ILE A 327 9.72 -19.37 -23.38
N PRO A 328 8.69 -20.22 -23.51
CA PRO A 328 7.32 -19.81 -23.21
C PRO A 328 7.14 -19.51 -21.72
N SER A 329 6.31 -18.51 -21.44
CA SER A 329 5.98 -18.00 -20.11
C SER A 329 5.53 -19.05 -19.10
N ASN A 330 4.82 -20.08 -19.55
CA ASN A 330 4.33 -21.16 -18.70
C ASN A 330 5.44 -22.02 -18.08
N ARG A 331 6.70 -21.86 -18.53
CA ARG A 331 7.88 -22.53 -17.98
C ARG A 331 8.66 -21.69 -16.96
N PHE A 332 8.29 -20.43 -16.78
CA PHE A 332 8.96 -19.52 -15.85
C PHE A 332 8.64 -19.88 -14.40
N MET A 333 9.30 -19.21 -13.46
CA MET A 333 8.92 -19.26 -12.05
C MET A 333 7.48 -18.78 -11.87
N LYS A 334 6.80 -19.31 -10.87
CA LYS A 334 5.50 -18.80 -10.39
C LYS A 334 5.58 -18.52 -8.90
N ALA A 335 4.81 -17.54 -8.45
CA ALA A 335 4.63 -17.24 -7.04
C ALA A 335 3.15 -16.97 -6.77
N THR A 336 2.64 -17.40 -5.60
CA THR A 336 1.25 -17.16 -5.21
C THR A 336 0.97 -15.66 -4.96
N GLU A 337 -0.29 -15.27 -5.16
CA GLU A 337 -0.66 -13.90 -5.53
C GLU A 337 -0.53 -12.84 -4.42
N ARG A 338 -0.75 -13.18 -3.14
CA ARG A 338 -0.73 -12.22 -2.03
C ARG A 338 -0.74 -12.94 -0.67
N ALA A 339 0.03 -12.48 0.30
CA ALA A 339 -0.07 -12.91 1.68
C ALA A 339 -0.46 -11.74 2.58
N THR A 340 -1.62 -11.82 3.23
CA THR A 340 -2.13 -10.81 4.15
C THR A 340 -2.23 -11.40 5.56
N HIS A 341 -1.53 -10.76 6.51
CA HIS A 341 -1.53 -11.16 7.90
C HIS A 341 -2.36 -10.18 8.74
N ARG A 342 -3.22 -10.72 9.60
CA ARG A 342 -4.05 -9.96 10.54
C ARG A 342 -3.55 -10.20 11.95
N TYR A 343 -3.43 -9.14 12.74
CA TYR A 343 -2.95 -9.20 14.11
C TYR A 343 -4.05 -8.85 15.09
N GLU A 344 -4.04 -9.50 16.26
CA GLU A 344 -4.98 -9.23 17.34
C GLU A 344 -4.31 -8.40 18.43
N ILE A 345 -4.96 -7.30 18.80
CA ILE A 345 -4.52 -6.46 19.93
C ILE A 345 -4.53 -7.31 21.21
N ASN A 346 -3.44 -7.26 21.97
CA ASN A 346 -3.18 -8.06 23.18
C ASN A 346 -2.82 -9.54 22.96
N SER A 347 -2.66 -10.00 21.71
CA SER A 347 -1.98 -11.28 21.46
C SER A 347 -0.47 -11.12 21.57
N ALA A 348 0.23 -12.13 22.06
CA ALA A 348 1.68 -12.15 21.99
C ALA A 348 2.06 -12.34 20.52
N ILE A 349 2.55 -11.27 19.90
CA ILE A 349 3.08 -11.34 18.53
C ILE A 349 4.45 -12.01 18.62
N ASP A 350 4.49 -13.27 18.20
CA ASP A 350 5.73 -14.02 18.14
C ASP A 350 6.48 -13.72 16.84
N TYR A 351 7.75 -14.12 16.81
CA TYR A 351 8.62 -13.93 15.65
C TYR A 351 8.10 -14.58 14.36
N TYR A 352 7.31 -15.66 14.46
CA TYR A 352 6.81 -16.39 13.29
C TYR A 352 5.60 -15.72 12.68
N SER A 353 4.79 -15.02 13.49
CA SER A 353 3.66 -14.21 13.01
C SER A 353 4.10 -12.95 12.24
N LEU A 354 5.37 -12.55 12.33
CA LEU A 354 5.97 -11.44 11.59
C LEU A 354 6.64 -11.88 10.27
N GLN A 355 6.16 -12.99 9.71
CA GLN A 355 6.67 -13.56 8.47
C GLN A 355 5.55 -13.70 7.46
N SER A 356 5.76 -13.13 6.27
CA SER A 356 4.86 -13.32 5.16
C SER A 356 5.41 -14.36 4.19
N VAL A 357 4.71 -15.49 4.07
CA VAL A 357 5.13 -16.66 3.29
C VAL A 357 4.27 -16.80 2.04
N SER A 358 4.91 -16.99 0.88
CA SER A 358 4.24 -17.21 -0.41
C SER A 358 4.87 -18.40 -1.12
N LYS A 359 4.05 -19.33 -1.63
CA LYS A 359 4.56 -20.49 -2.38
C LYS A 359 5.23 -19.99 -3.66
N MET A 360 6.38 -20.59 -3.97
CA MET A 360 7.12 -20.39 -5.20
C MET A 360 7.29 -21.74 -5.92
N GLU A 361 7.06 -21.73 -7.22
CA GLU A 361 7.42 -22.82 -8.12
C GLU A 361 8.66 -22.38 -8.91
N PRO A 362 9.81 -23.04 -8.75
CA PRO A 362 10.99 -22.78 -9.58
C PRO A 362 10.65 -22.93 -11.08
N PRO A 363 11.41 -22.27 -11.98
CA PRO A 363 11.24 -22.47 -13.42
C PRO A 363 11.37 -23.94 -13.78
N THR A 364 10.48 -24.41 -14.65
CA THR A 364 10.52 -25.79 -15.16
C THR A 364 11.57 -25.96 -16.26
N ASP A 365 11.98 -24.85 -16.90
CA ASP A 365 13.09 -24.84 -17.84
C ASP A 365 14.41 -24.55 -17.11
N LYS A 366 15.30 -25.55 -17.07
CA LYS A 366 16.58 -25.49 -16.35
C LYS A 366 17.58 -24.47 -16.91
N SER A 367 17.29 -23.87 -18.06
CA SER A 367 18.11 -22.78 -18.62
C SER A 367 17.84 -21.43 -17.97
N ILE A 368 16.69 -21.24 -17.32
CA ILE A 368 16.35 -20.05 -16.53
C ILE A 368 16.96 -20.21 -15.14
N LYS A 369 17.97 -19.40 -14.82
CA LYS A 369 18.73 -19.52 -13.59
C LYS A 369 18.60 -18.27 -12.75
N THR A 370 18.76 -17.10 -13.33
CA THR A 370 18.84 -15.84 -12.59
C THR A 370 17.46 -15.20 -12.47
N THR A 371 17.09 -14.84 -11.24
CA THR A 371 15.83 -14.19 -10.92
C THR A 371 16.05 -13.02 -9.98
N ASN A 372 15.50 -11.86 -10.36
CA ASN A 372 15.30 -10.72 -9.48
C ASN A 372 13.90 -10.80 -8.89
N VAL A 373 13.79 -10.52 -7.60
CA VAL A 373 12.51 -10.45 -6.90
C VAL A 373 12.40 -9.12 -6.16
N TRP A 374 11.17 -8.62 -6.08
CA TRP A 374 10.83 -7.49 -5.23
C TRP A 374 9.73 -7.92 -4.27
N CYS A 375 9.85 -7.55 -3.00
CA CYS A 375 8.76 -7.66 -2.05
C CYS A 375 8.27 -6.26 -1.73
N GLN A 376 7.03 -5.97 -2.08
CA GLN A 376 6.30 -4.82 -1.58
C GLN A 376 5.58 -5.24 -0.31
N ILE A 377 5.71 -4.44 0.75
CA ILE A 377 4.87 -4.53 1.94
C ILE A 377 4.10 -3.23 2.09
N TYR A 378 2.82 -3.33 2.42
CA TYR A 378 2.00 -2.18 2.80
C TYR A 378 1.09 -2.53 3.96
N ASP A 379 0.76 -1.50 4.72
CA ASP A 379 -0.27 -1.56 5.76
C ASP A 379 -1.67 -1.41 5.16
N ASP A 380 -2.66 -1.97 5.85
CA ASP A 380 -4.07 -1.84 5.49
C ASP A 380 -4.92 -1.98 6.75
N THR A 381 -6.10 -1.37 6.73
CA THR A 381 -7.07 -1.42 7.84
C THR A 381 -8.48 -1.59 7.30
N ASP A 382 -9.29 -2.46 7.90
CA ASP A 382 -10.70 -2.64 7.49
C ASP A 382 -11.62 -1.56 8.09
N ASN A 383 -11.18 -0.91 9.18
CA ASN A 383 -12.03 -0.13 10.09
C ASN A 383 -11.49 1.29 10.33
N GLU A 384 -10.87 1.89 9.33
CA GLU A 384 -10.50 3.30 9.39
C GLU A 384 -10.81 4.00 8.06
N MET A 385 -11.46 5.16 8.15
CA MET A 385 -11.81 5.93 6.97
C MET A 385 -10.55 6.53 6.36
N PHE A 386 -10.24 6.13 5.12
CA PHE A 386 -9.10 6.65 4.36
C PHE A 386 -7.76 6.57 5.13
N HIS A 387 -7.52 5.47 5.84
CA HIS A 387 -6.22 5.20 6.46
C HIS A 387 -5.06 5.55 5.51
N PRO A 388 -4.09 6.38 5.93
CA PRO A 388 -2.87 6.60 5.15
C PRO A 388 -2.17 5.27 4.97
N VAL A 389 -1.92 4.87 3.72
CA VAL A 389 -1.28 3.60 3.42
C VAL A 389 0.22 3.82 3.37
N GLY A 390 0.94 3.25 4.33
CA GLY A 390 2.38 3.15 4.30
C GLY A 390 2.83 1.98 3.42
N SER A 391 3.96 2.14 2.75
CA SER A 391 4.56 1.08 1.95
C SER A 391 6.07 1.11 1.95
N THR A 392 6.66 -0.06 1.72
CA THR A 392 8.10 -0.22 1.44
C THR A 392 8.29 -1.29 0.37
N LEU A 393 9.30 -1.09 -0.47
CA LEU A 393 9.75 -2.05 -1.47
C LEU A 393 11.17 -2.51 -1.16
N MET A 394 11.42 -3.81 -1.19
CA MET A 394 12.75 -4.40 -1.07
C MET A 394 13.07 -5.26 -2.29
N GLU A 395 14.26 -5.10 -2.85
CA GLU A 395 14.76 -5.90 -3.96
C GLU A 395 15.78 -6.95 -3.48
N GLY A 396 15.78 -8.09 -4.14
CA GLY A 396 16.80 -9.11 -3.98
C GLY A 396 16.95 -9.94 -5.25
N SER A 397 18.03 -10.73 -5.31
CA SER A 397 18.30 -11.58 -6.47
C SER A 397 18.89 -12.92 -6.03
N PHE A 398 18.64 -13.96 -6.83
CA PHE A 398 19.18 -15.30 -6.60
C PHE A 398 19.28 -16.10 -7.90
N THR A 399 20.05 -17.18 -7.84
CA THR A 399 20.32 -18.07 -8.97
C THR A 399 19.90 -19.51 -8.63
N PHE A 400 19.08 -20.12 -9.48
CA PHE A 400 18.73 -21.54 -9.37
C PHE A 400 19.89 -22.45 -9.79
N GLN A 401 20.07 -23.54 -9.04
CA GLN A 401 21.01 -24.63 -9.34
C GLN A 401 20.24 -25.95 -9.52
N TYR A 402 20.26 -26.51 -10.72
CA TYR A 402 19.44 -27.66 -11.16
C TYR A 402 20.18 -28.98 -11.33
#